data_AF-A0A8T3RVB9-F1
#
_entry.id   AF-A0A8T3RVB9-F1
#
_cell.length_a   1.000
_cell.length_b   1.000
_cell.length_c   1.000
_cell.angle_alpha   90.00
_cell.angle_beta   90.00
_cell.angle_gamma   90.00
#
_symmetry.space_group_name_H-M   'P 1'
#
loop_
_entity.id
_entity.type
_entity.pdbx_description
1 polymer ?
#
loop_
_entity_poly.entity_id
_entity_poly.type
_entity_poly.pdbx_seq_one_letter_code
_entity_poly.pdbx_strand_id
1 'polypeptide(L)'
;MGFLDGLAPMAHWTLRIALASVFLYHGFGKIPPDQFATGMGFPLILGWLVVLAELGAGVFVLLGGVLKDWMTRLGALLAIIIMLGAILLVHLPNGWGGDGGMEFQVVL
;
A
#
# COMPACT_ATOMS: atom_id res chain seq x y z
N MET A 1 6.17 37.07 0.52
CA MET A 1 6.12 35.71 -0.04
C MET A 1 7.33 34.98 0.51
N GLY A 2 7.07 34.00 1.37
CA GLY A 2 8.03 33.49 2.36
C GLY A 2 8.59 32.10 2.02
N PHE A 3 9.39 31.57 2.94
CA PHE A 3 9.95 30.21 2.89
C PHE A 3 8.89 29.12 2.63
N LEU A 4 7.70 29.25 3.24
CA LEU A 4 6.61 28.28 3.09
C LEU A 4 6.00 28.24 1.69
N ASP A 5 5.90 29.39 1.01
CA ASP A 5 5.38 29.46 -0.37
C ASP A 5 6.29 28.68 -1.34
N GLY A 6 7.59 28.63 -1.05
CA GLY A 6 8.57 27.86 -1.82
C GLY A 6 8.44 26.34 -1.65
N LEU A 7 7.84 25.86 -0.55
CA LEU A 7 7.63 24.44 -0.27
C LEU A 7 6.29 23.92 -0.80
N ALA A 8 5.34 24.80 -1.11
CA ALA A 8 4.00 24.43 -1.54
C ALA A 8 3.97 23.45 -2.74
N PRO A 9 4.81 23.59 -3.78
CA PRO A 9 4.85 22.63 -4.89
C PRO A 9 5.30 21.22 -4.46
N MET A 10 6.02 21.08 -3.34
CA MET A 10 6.51 19.80 -2.84
C MET A 10 5.56 19.11 -1.86
N ALA A 11 4.47 19.78 -1.43
CA ALA A 11 3.58 19.26 -0.39
C ALA A 11 2.98 17.88 -0.72
N HIS A 12 2.80 17.57 -2.00
CA HIS A 12 2.30 16.26 -2.44
C HIS A 12 3.25 15.09 -2.11
N TRP A 13 4.55 15.36 -1.91
CA TRP A 13 5.53 14.32 -1.58
C TRP A 13 5.28 13.69 -0.21
N THR A 14 4.77 14.46 0.74
CA THR A 14 4.42 13.96 2.08
C THR A 14 3.45 12.78 1.97
N LEU A 15 2.36 12.95 1.21
CA LEU A 15 1.36 11.89 1.03
C LEU A 15 1.90 10.72 0.20
N ARG A 16 2.67 11.01 -0.87
CA ARG A 16 3.25 9.96 -1.72
C ARG A 16 4.21 9.07 -0.96
N ILE A 17 5.09 9.65 -0.15
CA ILE A 17 6.07 8.91 0.65
C ILE A 17 5.37 8.11 1.74
N ALA A 18 4.41 8.70 2.45
CA ALA A 18 3.63 7.99 3.46
C ALA A 18 2.92 6.77 2.85
N LEU A 19 2.15 6.97 1.78
CA LEU A 19 1.42 5.89 1.11
C LEU A 19 2.36 4.83 0.54
N ALA A 20 3.45 5.23 -0.11
CA ALA A 20 4.41 4.27 -0.66
C ALA A 20 5.10 3.46 0.43
N SER A 21 5.45 4.08 1.56
CA SER A 21 6.13 3.39 2.67
C SER A 21 5.31 2.24 3.23
N VAL A 22 4.00 2.45 3.40
CA VAL A 22 3.02 1.44 3.81
C VAL A 22 3.02 0.26 2.87
N PHE A 23 2.73 0.50 1.60
CA PHE A 23 2.58 -0.57 0.61
C PHE A 23 3.89 -1.33 0.36
N LEU A 24 5.02 -0.63 0.38
CA LEU A 24 6.33 -1.28 0.28
C LEU A 24 6.62 -2.14 1.50
N TYR A 25 6.36 -1.65 2.72
CA TYR A 25 6.55 -2.42 3.94
C TYR A 25 5.72 -3.72 3.94
N HIS A 26 4.43 -3.62 3.58
CA HIS A 26 3.56 -4.79 3.48
C HIS A 26 3.96 -5.76 2.37
N GLY A 27 4.33 -5.24 1.19
CA GLY A 27 4.73 -6.07 0.07
C GLY A 27 6.03 -6.83 0.34
N PHE A 28 7.05 -6.15 0.89
CA PHE A 28 8.32 -6.79 1.25
C PHE A 28 8.16 -7.78 2.41
N GLY A 29 7.34 -7.46 3.40
CA GLY A 29 7.06 -8.35 4.54
C GLY A 29 6.36 -9.65 4.13
N LYS A 30 5.74 -9.69 2.95
CA LYS A 30 5.10 -10.89 2.39
C LYS A 30 6.01 -11.69 1.45
N ILE A 31 7.30 -11.36 1.33
CA ILE A 31 8.24 -12.16 0.53
C ILE A 31 9.03 -13.13 1.44
N PRO A 32 9.03 -14.45 1.16
CA PRO A 32 8.22 -15.16 0.16
C PRO A 32 6.75 -15.34 0.63
N PRO A 33 5.76 -15.42 -0.30
CA PRO A 33 4.34 -15.32 0.06
C PRO A 33 3.71 -16.60 0.60
N ASP A 34 4.48 -17.67 0.76
CA ASP A 34 3.98 -18.99 1.17
C ASP A 34 3.22 -18.94 2.51
N GLN A 35 3.78 -18.24 3.51
CA GLN A 35 3.13 -18.13 4.82
C GLN A 35 1.87 -17.28 4.78
N PHE A 36 1.91 -16.15 4.06
CA PHE A 36 0.75 -15.29 3.86
C PHE A 36 -0.38 -16.03 3.12
N ALA A 37 -0.04 -16.69 2.00
CA ALA A 37 -1.00 -17.44 1.20
C ALA A 37 -1.63 -18.57 2.02
N THR A 38 -0.82 -19.34 2.75
CA THR A 38 -1.31 -20.41 3.63
C THR A 38 -2.21 -19.86 4.73
N GLY A 39 -1.81 -18.76 5.39
CA GLY A 39 -2.58 -18.11 6.46
C GLY A 39 -3.94 -17.58 5.99
N MET A 40 -4.02 -17.10 4.75
CA MET A 40 -5.26 -16.62 4.13
C MET A 40 -6.07 -17.74 3.45
N GLY A 41 -5.57 -18.98 3.42
CA GLY A 41 -6.19 -20.07 2.64
C GLY A 41 -6.17 -19.84 1.13
N PHE A 42 -5.25 -19.00 0.64
CA PHE A 42 -5.11 -18.65 -0.77
C PHE A 42 -4.14 -19.61 -1.49
N PRO A 43 -4.36 -19.89 -2.79
CA PRO A 43 -3.33 -20.51 -3.61
C PRO A 43 -2.12 -19.57 -3.73
N LEU A 44 -0.92 -20.15 -3.81
CA LEU A 44 0.36 -19.41 -3.85
C LEU A 44 0.41 -18.32 -4.93
N ILE A 45 -0.25 -18.54 -6.07
CA ILE A 45 -0.34 -17.55 -7.14
C ILE A 45 -1.00 -16.24 -6.69
N LEU A 46 -2.05 -16.30 -5.86
CA LEU A 46 -2.69 -15.11 -5.32
C LEU A 46 -1.77 -14.39 -4.32
N GLY A 47 -0.99 -15.13 -3.54
CA GLY A 47 0.03 -14.56 -2.66
C GLY A 47 1.04 -13.72 -3.44
N TRP A 48 1.55 -14.24 -4.56
CA TRP A 48 2.43 -13.47 -5.45
C TRP A 48 1.74 -12.26 -6.08
N LEU A 49 0.48 -12.38 -6.51
CA LEU A 49 -0.26 -11.24 -7.06
C LEU A 49 -0.44 -10.12 -6.04
N VAL A 50 -0.72 -10.46 -4.78
CA VAL A 50 -0.82 -9.48 -3.67
C VAL A 50 0.52 -8.79 -3.46
N VAL A 51 1.62 -9.54 -3.32
CA VAL A 51 2.97 -8.97 -3.15
C VAL A 51 3.31 -8.00 -4.29
N LEU A 52 3.11 -8.43 -5.53
CA LEU A 52 3.45 -7.62 -6.71
C LEU A 52 2.57 -6.37 -6.80
N ALA A 53 1.29 -6.47 -6.47
CA ALA A 53 0.38 -5.33 -6.46
C ALA A 53 0.71 -4.34 -5.34
N GLU A 54 1.08 -4.80 -4.14
CA GLU A 54 1.51 -3.95 -3.03
C GLU A 54 2.81 -3.21 -3.36
N LEU A 55 3.85 -3.93 -3.81
CA LEU A 55 5.10 -3.32 -4.21
C LEU A 55 4.90 -2.37 -5.40
N GLY A 56 4.10 -2.79 -6.39
CA GLY A 56 3.73 -1.97 -7.54
C GLY A 56 3.02 -0.68 -7.14
N ALA A 57 2.06 -0.74 -6.21
CA ALA A 57 1.34 0.42 -5.71
C ALA A 57 2.31 1.47 -5.15
N GLY A 58 3.22 1.07 -4.27
CA GLY A 58 4.21 1.97 -3.67
C GLY A 58 5.18 2.54 -4.70
N VAL A 59 5.76 1.70 -5.56
CA VAL A 59 6.72 2.14 -6.59
C VAL A 59 6.07 3.10 -7.59
N PHE A 60 4.88 2.78 -8.11
CA PHE A 60 4.24 3.59 -9.13
C PHE A 60 3.76 4.96 -8.59
N VAL A 61 3.35 5.05 -7.33
CA VAL A 61 3.01 6.34 -6.69
C VAL A 61 4.24 7.25 -6.55
N LEU A 62 5.41 6.70 -6.25
CA LEU A 62 6.65 7.48 -6.20
C LEU A 62 7.11 7.90 -7.60
N LEU A 63 7.19 6.94 -8.53
CA LEU A 63 7.63 7.22 -9.90
C LEU A 63 6.69 8.18 -10.62
N GLY A 64 5.38 8.11 -10.38
CA GLY A 64 4.42 9.04 -10.96
C GLY A 64 4.54 10.49 -10.47
N GLY A 65 5.25 10.73 -9.35
CA GLY A 65 5.57 12.07 -8.86
C GLY A 65 6.76 12.73 -9.58
N VAL A 66 7.57 11.95 -10.30
CA VAL A 66 8.77 12.43 -11.03
C VAL A 66 8.61 12.27 -12.54
N LEU A 67 7.97 11.17 -12.97
CA LEU A 67 7.89 10.77 -14.37
C LEU A 67 6.56 11.19 -14.99
N LYS A 68 5.57 10.29 -15.03
CA LYS A 68 4.31 10.50 -15.74
C LYS A 68 3.11 10.22 -14.83
N ASP A 69 2.08 11.06 -14.94
CA ASP A 69 0.86 10.99 -14.10
C ASP A 69 0.16 9.62 -14.15
N TRP A 70 0.14 8.96 -15.31
CA TRP A 70 -0.50 7.64 -15.45
C TRP A 70 0.07 6.59 -14.48
N MET A 71 1.33 6.73 -14.06
CA MET A 71 1.95 5.85 -13.08
C MET A 71 1.31 6.05 -11.71
N THR A 72 1.07 7.31 -11.29
CA THR A 72 0.34 7.59 -10.04
C THR A 72 -1.05 6.94 -10.07
N ARG A 73 -1.75 7.02 -11.21
CA ARG A 73 -3.09 6.41 -11.38
C ARG A 73 -3.06 4.89 -11.32
N LEU A 74 -2.06 4.27 -11.94
CA LEU A 74 -1.87 2.82 -11.88
C LEU A 74 -1.55 2.38 -10.44
N GLY A 75 -0.63 3.07 -9.77
CA GLY A 75 -0.30 2.77 -8.37
C GLY A 75 -1.52 2.92 -7.45
N ALA A 76 -2.33 3.96 -7.65
CA ALA A 76 -3.58 4.15 -6.92
C ALA A 76 -4.61 3.04 -7.20
N LEU A 77 -4.72 2.57 -8.46
CA LEU A 77 -5.61 1.47 -8.80
C LEU A 77 -5.19 0.17 -8.09
N LEU A 78 -3.90 -0.15 -8.07
CA LEU A 78 -3.37 -1.31 -7.35
C LEU A 78 -3.65 -1.19 -5.85
N ALA A 79 -3.40 -0.01 -5.26
CA ALA A 79 -3.71 0.26 -3.86
C ALA A 79 -5.19 0.05 -3.54
N ILE A 80 -6.10 0.54 -4.39
CA ILE A 80 -7.56 0.35 -4.21
C ILE A 80 -7.93 -1.13 -4.18
N ILE A 81 -7.41 -1.92 -5.12
CA ILE A 81 -7.70 -3.37 -5.18
C ILE A 81 -7.23 -4.06 -3.90
N ILE A 82 -6.02 -3.75 -3.43
CA ILE A 82 -5.46 -4.35 -2.21
C ILE A 82 -6.23 -3.92 -0.96
N MET A 83 -6.51 -2.63 -0.82
CA MET A 83 -7.28 -2.13 0.33
C MET A 83 -8.70 -2.70 0.36
N LEU A 84 -9.35 -2.85 -0.80
CA LEU A 84 -10.66 -3.51 -0.85
C LEU A 84 -10.57 -4.96 -0.35
N GLY A 85 -9.54 -5.70 -0.76
CA GLY A 85 -9.30 -7.06 -0.25
C GLY A 85 -9.05 -7.08 1.26
N ALA A 86 -8.15 -6.23 1.76
CA ALA A 86 -7.83 -6.13 3.18
C ALA A 86 -9.07 -5.74 4.01
N ILE A 87 -9.84 -4.75 3.56
CA ILE A 87 -11.06 -4.30 4.24
C ILE A 87 -12.08 -5.42 4.30
N LEU A 88 -12.40 -6.06 3.18
CA LEU A 88 -13.48 -7.05 3.12
C LEU A 88 -13.13 -8.36 3.83
N LEU A 89 -11.85 -8.77 3.79
CA LEU A 89 -11.43 -10.08 4.28
C LEU A 89 -10.83 -10.04 5.69
N VAL A 90 -10.24 -8.91 6.09
CA VAL A 90 -9.53 -8.78 7.37
C VAL A 90 -10.24 -7.79 8.28
N HIS A 91 -10.39 -6.53 7.89
CA HIS A 91 -10.85 -5.51 8.83
C HIS A 91 -12.36 -5.52 9.09
N LEU A 92 -13.19 -5.76 8.07
CA LEU A 92 -14.63 -5.77 8.25
C LEU A 92 -15.10 -6.92 9.16
N PRO A 93 -14.55 -8.15 9.06
CA PRO A 93 -14.91 -9.24 9.97
C PRO A 93 -14.29 -9.12 11.36
N ASN A 94 -13.06 -8.56 11.47
CA ASN A 94 -12.26 -8.67 12.69
C ASN A 94 -11.97 -7.33 13.40
N GLY A 95 -12.40 -6.21 12.83
CA GLY A 95 -12.15 -4.87 13.36
C GLY A 95 -10.83 -4.24 12.89
N TRP A 96 -10.56 -3.03 13.39
CA TRP A 96 -9.45 -2.18 12.96
C TRP A 96 -8.35 -1.99 14.04
N GLY A 97 -8.44 -2.71 15.16
CA GLY A 97 -7.41 -2.67 16.20
C GLY A 97 -7.52 -3.82 17.20
N GLY A 98 -6.40 -4.18 17.82
CA GLY A 98 -6.30 -5.25 18.83
C GLY A 98 -6.17 -6.67 18.23
N ASP A 99 -6.58 -7.69 18.99
CA ASP A 99 -6.42 -9.12 18.65
C ASP A 99 -7.20 -9.58 17.40
N GLY A 100 -8.09 -8.75 16.85
CA GLY A 100 -8.83 -9.03 15.61
C GLY A 100 -8.24 -8.36 14.35
N GLY A 101 -7.56 -7.23 14.50
CA GLY A 101 -6.92 -6.51 13.40
C GLY A 101 -5.49 -6.19 13.77
N MET A 102 -4.57 -7.13 13.51
CA MET A 102 -3.17 -7.05 13.92
C MET A 102 -2.38 -6.02 13.10
N GLU A 103 -2.73 -4.73 13.10
CA GLU A 103 -1.85 -3.69 12.57
C GLU A 103 -1.80 -2.45 13.46
N PHE A 104 -0.59 -1.91 13.64
CA PHE A 104 -0.37 -0.63 14.32
C PHE A 104 -0.97 0.48 13.46
N GLN A 105 -1.78 1.34 14.08
CA GLN A 105 -2.58 2.44 13.48
C GLN A 105 -1.81 3.52 12.69
N VAL A 106 -0.54 3.29 12.35
CA VAL A 106 0.28 4.19 11.54
C VAL A 106 0.48 3.65 10.12
N VAL A 107 -0.03 2.44 9.80
CA VAL A 107 0.18 1.81 8.48
C VAL A 107 -1.13 1.48 7.73
N LEU A 108 -2.28 1.33 8.41
CA LEU A 108 -3.68 1.66 8.03
C LEU A 108 -4.67 0.84 8.88
#